data_AF-A0A7C5MMR4-F1
#
_entry.id   AF-A0A7C5MMR4-F1
#
_cell.length_a   1.000
_cell.length_b   1.000
_cell.length_c   1.000
_cell.angle_alpha   90.00
_cell.angle_beta   90.00
_cell.angle_gamma   90.00
#
_symmetry.space_group_name_H-M   'P 1'
#
loop_
_entity.id
_entity.type
_entity.pdbx_description
1 polymer ?
#
loop_
_entity_poly.entity_id
_entity_poly.type
_entity_poly.pdbx_seq_one_letter_code
_entity_poly.pdbx_strand_id
1 'polypeptide(L)'
;MTSCTKIYEVSSMKELGAELGIRPELIYRWRTELAREPEKSFPGKGSKGLTAEEKENEQLRKELADVKMEHEILKKAIGIFSRKDGRRFSL
;
A
#
# COMPACT_ATOMS: atom_id res chain seq x y z
N MET A 1 40.03 -6.54 19.17
CA MET A 1 38.71 -6.17 18.62
C MET A 1 38.02 -7.46 18.23
N THR A 2 37.37 -8.10 19.19
CA THR A 2 36.77 -9.43 19.01
C THR A 2 35.55 -9.34 18.11
N SER A 3 35.57 -10.12 17.03
CA SER A 3 34.50 -10.26 16.04
C SER A 3 33.15 -10.54 16.69
N CYS A 4 32.18 -9.67 16.42
CA CYS A 4 30.76 -9.99 16.57
C CYS A 4 30.28 -10.62 15.25
N THR A 5 30.47 -11.92 15.12
CA THR A 5 29.75 -12.73 14.10
C THR A 5 29.22 -13.97 14.79
N LYS A 6 28.31 -13.77 15.73
CA LYS A 6 27.41 -14.84 16.17
C LYS A 6 26.35 -14.98 15.08
N ILE A 7 26.67 -15.71 14.01
CA ILE A 7 25.65 -16.17 13.05
C ILE A 7 24.82 -17.17 13.85
N TYR A 8 23.57 -16.83 14.14
CA TYR A 8 22.64 -17.62 14.93
C TYR A 8 22.57 -19.05 14.36
N GLU A 9 23.16 -20.01 15.06
CA GLU A 9 23.00 -21.43 14.76
C GLU A 9 21.64 -21.85 15.31
N VAL A 10 20.59 -21.55 14.55
CA VAL A 10 19.22 -21.87 14.94
C VAL A 10 18.93 -23.33 14.61
N SER A 11 18.88 -24.17 15.65
CA SER A 11 18.57 -25.59 15.51
C SER A 11 17.12 -25.85 15.06
N SER A 12 16.20 -24.90 15.29
CA SER A 12 14.82 -24.97 14.82
C SER A 12 14.15 -23.59 14.69
N MET A 13 13.32 -23.41 13.66
CA MET A 13 12.55 -22.17 13.45
C MET A 13 11.52 -21.90 14.56
N LYS A 14 11.12 -22.93 15.30
CA LYS A 14 10.27 -22.80 16.48
C LYS A 14 11.01 -22.14 17.64
N GLU A 15 12.25 -22.56 17.88
CA GLU A 15 13.10 -22.00 18.94
C GLU A 15 13.42 -20.53 18.64
N LEU A 16 13.77 -20.23 17.38
CA LEU A 16 13.99 -18.86 16.94
C LEU A 16 12.75 -17.98 17.11
N GLY A 17 11.56 -18.49 16.77
CA GLY A 17 10.31 -17.77 16.98
C GLY A 17 10.06 -17.49 18.47
N ALA A 18 10.31 -18.47 19.34
CA ALA A 18 10.17 -18.31 20.77
C ALA A 18 11.16 -17.27 21.35
N GLU A 19 12.42 -17.30 20.92
CA GLU A 19 13.45 -16.34 21.34
C GLU A 19 13.11 -14.91 20.91
N LEU A 20 12.64 -14.73 19.67
CA LEU A 20 12.29 -13.43 19.13
C LEU A 20 10.91 -12.93 19.58
N GLY A 21 10.11 -13.76 20.25
CA GLY A 21 8.71 -13.46 20.57
C GLY A 21 7.82 -13.31 19.33
N ILE A 22 8.22 -13.91 18.21
CA ILE A 22 7.54 -13.85 16.92
C ILE A 22 6.98 -15.24 16.61
N ARG A 23 5.76 -15.29 16.07
CA ARG A 23 5.17 -16.54 15.61
C ARG A 23 6.06 -17.22 14.55
N PRO A 24 6.44 -18.50 14.70
CA PRO A 24 7.29 -19.20 13.74
C PRO A 24 6.73 -19.18 12.31
N GLU A 25 5.41 -19.19 12.14
CA GLU A 25 4.77 -19.10 10.83
C GLU A 25 5.14 -17.82 10.06
N LEU A 26 5.34 -16.70 10.77
CA LEU A 26 5.77 -15.44 10.15
C LEU A 26 7.18 -15.56 9.60
N ILE A 27 8.06 -16.25 10.31
CA ILE A 27 9.45 -16.46 9.89
C ILE A 27 9.50 -17.33 8.62
N TYR A 28 8.68 -18.39 8.55
CA TYR A 28 8.55 -19.19 7.32
C TYR A 28 8.00 -18.38 6.15
N ARG A 29 6.99 -17.55 6.42
CA ARG A 29 6.40 -16.66 5.41
C ARG A 29 7.45 -15.68 4.88
N TRP A 30 8.16 -14.98 5.75
CA TRP A 30 9.23 -14.06 5.39
C TRP A 30 10.35 -14.73 4.63
N ARG A 31 10.73 -15.97 4.97
CA ARG A 31 11.75 -16.72 4.20
C ARG A 31 11.30 -16.97 2.76
N THR A 32 10.00 -17.23 2.58
CA THR A 32 9.40 -17.48 1.27
C THR A 32 9.22 -16.17 0.48
N GLU A 33 8.76 -15.12 1.14
CA GLU A 33 8.64 -13.77 0.58
C GLU A 33 10.03 -13.25 0.18
N LEU A 34 11.05 -13.41 1.04
CA LEU A 34 12.44 -13.00 0.77
C LEU A 34 13.03 -13.73 -0.43
N ALA A 35 12.76 -15.02 -0.56
CA ALA A 35 13.22 -15.81 -1.69
C ALA A 35 12.54 -15.41 -3.01
N ARG A 36 11.30 -14.89 -2.96
CA ARG A 36 10.54 -14.48 -4.15
C ARG A 36 10.81 -13.03 -4.55
N GLU A 37 10.74 -12.12 -3.58
CA GLU A 37 10.82 -10.67 -3.77
C GLU A 37 11.60 -10.02 -2.61
N PRO A 38 12.94 -10.07 -2.64
CA PRO A 38 13.76 -9.58 -1.54
C PRO A 38 13.59 -8.08 -1.28
N GLU A 39 13.40 -7.30 -2.35
CA GLU A 39 13.17 -5.85 -2.34
C GLU A 39 11.86 -5.45 -1.60
N LYS A 40 10.86 -6.34 -1.56
CA LYS A 40 9.53 -6.07 -0.99
C LYS A 40 9.27 -6.75 0.35
N SER A 41 10.19 -7.60 0.80
CA SER A 41 9.95 -8.46 1.98
C SER A 41 10.01 -7.69 3.30
N PHE A 42 10.60 -6.50 3.30
CA PHE A 42 10.68 -5.63 4.47
C PHE A 42 10.30 -4.18 4.14
N PRO A 43 9.05 -3.92 3.72
CA PRO A 43 8.58 -2.55 3.62
C PRO A 43 8.35 -2.10 5.07
N GLY A 44 9.16 -1.15 5.56
CA GLY A 44 9.11 -0.70 6.95
C GLY A 44 7.71 -0.35 7.46
N LYS A 45 7.56 -0.19 8.79
CA LYS A 45 6.25 -0.02 9.46
C LYS A 45 5.32 0.95 8.72
N GLY A 46 4.21 0.43 8.20
CA GLY A 46 3.09 1.20 7.66
C GLY A 46 3.09 1.40 6.15
N SER A 47 4.14 1.02 5.44
CA SER A 47 4.17 1.11 3.97
C SER A 47 3.74 -0.21 3.35
N LYS A 48 2.73 -0.17 2.47
CA LYS A 48 2.45 -1.31 1.58
C LYS A 48 3.67 -1.49 0.68
N GLY A 49 4.18 -2.72 0.53
CA GLY A 49 5.28 -3.06 -0.38
C GLY A 49 4.85 -3.02 -1.85
N LEU A 50 4.29 -1.89 -2.28
CA LEU A 50 3.73 -1.71 -3.61
C LEU A 50 4.86 -1.68 -4.64
N THR A 51 4.66 -2.35 -5.77
CA THR A 51 5.47 -2.14 -6.97
C THR A 51 5.35 -0.69 -7.45
N ALA A 52 6.28 -0.26 -8.31
CA ALA A 52 6.16 1.03 -8.99
C ALA A 52 4.81 1.15 -9.72
N GLU A 53 4.36 0.08 -10.38
CA GLU A 53 3.08 0.01 -11.08
C GLU A 53 1.87 0.07 -10.13
N GLU A 54 1.93 -0.57 -8.97
CA GLU A 54 0.86 -0.51 -7.97
C GLU A 54 0.76 0.88 -7.35
N LYS A 55 1.90 1.55 -7.14
CA LYS A 55 1.96 2.94 -6.67
C LYS A 55 1.38 3.91 -7.70
N GLU A 56 1.74 3.74 -8.97
CA GLU A 56 1.17 4.51 -10.07
C GLU A 56 -0.34 4.29 -10.19
N ASN A 57 -0.80 3.04 -10.08
CA ASN A 57 -2.23 2.73 -10.05
C ASN A 57 -2.97 3.42 -8.89
N GLU A 58 -2.38 3.48 -7.69
CA GLU A 58 -2.99 4.17 -6.55
C GLU A 58 -3.08 5.69 -6.79
N GLN A 59 -2.05 6.28 -7.40
CA GLN A 59 -2.04 7.69 -7.80
C GLN A 59 -3.11 7.98 -8.86
N LEU A 60 -3.15 7.20 -9.94
CA LEU A 60 -4.13 7.34 -11.02
C LEU A 60 -5.57 7.18 -10.51
N ARG A 61 -5.82 6.22 -9.61
CA ARG A 61 -7.13 6.04 -8.99
C ARG A 61 -7.56 7.25 -8.17
N LYS A 62 -6.62 7.87 -7.46
CA LYS A 62 -6.87 9.09 -6.68
C LYS A 62 -7.22 10.26 -7.60
N GLU A 63 -6.40 10.52 -8.62
CA GLU A 63 -6.65 11.60 -9.58
C GLU A 63 -8.00 11.44 -10.29
N LEU A 64 -8.33 10.21 -10.69
CA LEU A 64 -9.61 9.91 -11.33
C LEU A 64 -10.80 10.12 -10.38
N ALA A 65 -10.63 9.84 -9.09
CA ALA A 65 -11.65 10.12 -8.09
C ALA A 65 -11.84 11.64 -7.88
N ASP A 66 -10.76 12.39 -7.83
CA ASP A 66 -10.78 13.85 -7.66
C ASP A 66 -11.49 14.53 -8.85
N VAL A 67 -11.11 14.18 -10.08
CA VAL A 67 -11.75 14.70 -11.31
C VAL A 67 -13.24 14.34 -11.37
N LYS A 68 -13.60 13.10 -10.99
CA LYS A 68 -15.01 12.70 -10.92
C LYS A 68 -15.78 13.53 -9.89
N MET A 69 -15.18 13.81 -8.74
CA MET A 69 -15.81 14.63 -7.71
C MET A 69 -16.03 16.06 -8.21
N GLU A 70 -15.02 16.67 -8.84
CA GLU A 70 -15.11 18.00 -9.43
C GLU A 70 -16.22 18.07 -10.49
N HIS A 71 -16.29 17.08 -11.38
CA HIS A 71 -17.32 17.01 -12.40
C HIS A 71 -18.74 16.90 -11.81
N GLU A 72 -18.92 16.13 -10.74
CA GLU A 72 -20.20 16.03 -10.05
C GLU A 72 -20.58 17.33 -9.32
N ILE A 73 -19.60 18.06 -8.76
CA ILE A 73 -19.81 19.39 -8.20
C ILE A 73 -20.27 20.36 -9.30
N LEU A 74 -19.59 20.37 -10.45
CA LEU A 74 -19.95 21.23 -11.58
C LEU A 74 -21.34 20.91 -12.13
N LYS A 75 -21.67 19.63 -12.30
CA LYS A 75 -23.03 19.20 -12.69
C LYS A 75 -24.09 19.69 -11.72
N LYS A 76 -23.85 19.56 -10.41
CA LYS A 76 -24.78 20.05 -9.37
C LYS A 76 -24.95 21.56 -9.48
N ALA A 77 -23.87 22.30 -9.67
CA ALA A 77 -23.91 23.75 -9.86
C ALA A 77 -24.75 24.14 -11.09
N ILE A 78 -24.46 23.55 -12.26
CA ILE A 78 -25.23 23.75 -13.50
C ILE A 78 -26.72 23.44 -13.30
N GLY A 79 -27.03 22.34 -12.61
CA GLY A 79 -28.39 21.92 -12.30
C GLY A 79 -29.15 22.92 -11.43
N ILE A 80 -28.46 23.62 -10.52
CA ILE A 80 -29.05 24.69 -9.70
C ILE A 80 -29.30 25.94 -10.54
N PHE A 81 -28.31 26.39 -11.32
CA PHE A 81 -28.43 27.60 -12.15
C PHE A 81 -29.51 27.48 -13.22
N SER A 82 -29.60 26.32 -13.89
CA SER A 82 -30.61 26.08 -14.93
C SER A 82 -32.05 26.11 -14.39
N ARG A 83 -32.26 25.74 -13.11
CA ARG A 83 -33.59 25.78 -12.47
C ARG A 83 -33.99 27.20 -12.03
N LYS A 84 -33.01 28.03 -11.65
CA LYS A 84 -33.26 29.41 -11.20
C LYS A 84 -33.55 30.37 -12.36
N ASP A 85 -32.87 30.21 -13.49
CA ASP A 85 -32.91 31.21 -14.56
C ASP A 85 -33.76 30.79 -15.78
N GLY A 86 -34.32 29.57 -15.80
CA GLY A 86 -35.10 29.01 -16.93
C GLY A 86 -34.29 28.81 -18.23
N ARG A 87 -33.04 29.29 -18.27
CA ARG A 87 -32.09 29.09 -19.35
C ARG A 87 -31.34 27.79 -19.12
N ARG A 88 -31.60 26.81 -19.98
CA ARG A 88 -30.82 25.58 -20.05
C ARG A 88 -29.40 25.94 -20.49
N PHE A 89 -28.42 25.73 -19.62
CA PHE A 89 -27.02 25.75 -20.04
C PHE A 89 -26.79 24.52 -20.91
N SER A 90 -26.73 24.72 -22.23
CA SER A 90 -26.21 23.73 -23.18
C SER A 90 -24.69 23.86 -23.20
N LEU A 91 -24.01 22.83 -22.72
CA LEU A 91 -22.60 22.57 -23.05
C LEU A 91 -22.52 21.86 -24.39
#